data_AF-A0AA91PUQ9-F1
#
_entry.id   AF-A0AA91PUQ9-F1
#
_cell.length_a   1.000
_cell.length_b   1.000
_cell.length_c   1.000
_cell.angle_alpha   90.00
_cell.angle_beta   90.00
_cell.angle_gamma   90.00
#
_symmetry.space_group_name_H-M   'P 1'
#
loop_
_entity.id
_entity.type
_entity.pdbx_description
1 polymer ?
#
loop_
_entity_poly.entity_id
_entity_poly.type
_entity_poly.pdbx_seq_one_letter_code
_entity_poly.pdbx_strand_id
1 'polypeptide(L)'
;MTESENPKKSEVEVKEPLNEKQSQASNYWRMAFLILLGVVVGITIFLGVRIFSSQPEYKNMPEITAIEGEPVLTINSNKEKVNQLISFFLSDFQKEGDIEYKFYLENEAMLNGQFEVLGFPVNFYLYFEPYVMENGNVQLKAKSLSIGTLSLPIKDVMNMVKRNYNLPKWVEIDTKDLTVMLRLDKFRMQNGMYIKADKINLVDDDIRFSLYLPASEETTKESLNQ
;
A
#
# COMPACT_ATOMS: atom_id res chain seq x y z
N MET A 1 -49.70 8.54 101.59
CA MET A 1 -49.63 7.07 101.77
C MET A 1 -48.60 6.55 100.81
N THR A 2 -47.59 5.92 101.39
CA THR A 2 -46.57 5.05 100.78
C THR A 2 -47.22 3.90 100.03
N GLU A 3 -46.57 3.39 98.97
CA GLU A 3 -46.03 2.03 98.88
C GLU A 3 -45.32 1.90 97.50
N SER A 4 -44.00 1.65 97.49
CA SER A 4 -43.34 0.38 97.10
C SER A 4 -43.37 0.09 95.59
N GLU A 5 -42.42 -0.54 94.91
CA GLU A 5 -41.08 -1.06 95.20
C GLU A 5 -40.73 -1.87 93.93
N ASN A 6 -39.43 -1.99 93.65
CA ASN A 6 -38.76 -3.10 92.95
C ASN A 6 -38.47 -3.03 91.42
N PRO A 7 -37.21 -3.32 90.99
CA PRO A 7 -36.72 -3.18 89.61
C PRO A 7 -36.26 -4.51 88.93
N LYS A 8 -35.71 -4.35 87.69
CA LYS A 8 -35.00 -5.31 86.78
C LYS A 8 -35.89 -6.31 86.02
N LYS A 9 -35.73 -6.57 84.70
CA LYS A 9 -34.51 -6.76 83.87
C LYS A 9 -34.83 -6.74 82.34
N SER A 10 -33.75 -6.58 81.55
CA SER A 10 -33.47 -7.05 80.16
C SER A 10 -34.00 -6.32 78.90
N GLU A 11 -33.08 -5.53 78.34
CA GLU A 11 -32.67 -5.33 76.92
C GLU A 11 -33.26 -6.23 75.81
N VAL A 12 -33.82 -5.62 74.74
CA VAL A 12 -33.74 -6.04 73.31
C VAL A 12 -33.95 -4.84 72.35
N GLU A 13 -32.92 -4.61 71.52
CA GLU A 13 -32.76 -4.09 70.15
C GLU A 13 -33.94 -3.58 69.25
N VAL A 14 -33.77 -2.32 68.78
CA VAL A 14 -33.97 -1.69 67.42
C VAL A 14 -35.34 -1.68 66.70
N LYS A 15 -35.77 -0.48 66.27
CA LYS A 15 -36.01 -0.08 64.85
C LYS A 15 -36.30 1.44 64.70
N GLU A 16 -35.56 2.08 63.79
CA GLU A 16 -35.72 3.48 63.33
C GLU A 16 -37.09 3.71 62.67
N PRO A 17 -37.54 4.99 62.57
CA PRO A 17 -38.32 5.43 61.42
C PRO A 17 -37.51 6.38 60.53
N LEU A 18 -37.17 5.84 59.35
CA LEU A 18 -37.14 6.45 58.02
C LEU A 18 -37.24 7.98 57.94
N ASN A 19 -36.11 8.61 57.61
CA ASN A 19 -36.06 9.95 57.03
C ASN A 19 -36.11 9.82 55.49
N GLU A 20 -37.24 10.16 54.88
CA GLU A 20 -37.38 10.31 53.43
C GLU A 20 -36.44 11.42 52.93
N LYS A 21 -35.27 11.04 52.42
CA LYS A 21 -34.56 11.85 51.43
C LYS A 21 -35.11 11.50 50.06
N GLN A 22 -35.97 12.36 49.54
CA GLN A 22 -36.31 12.42 48.12
C GLN A 22 -35.01 12.46 47.30
N SER A 23 -34.69 11.36 46.61
CA SER A 23 -33.69 11.35 45.57
C SER A 23 -34.21 12.19 44.43
N GLN A 24 -33.65 13.39 44.25
CA GLN A 24 -33.72 14.07 42.95
C GLN A 24 -33.09 13.10 41.94
N ALA A 25 -33.94 12.40 41.20
CA ALA A 25 -33.56 11.57 40.07
C ALA A 25 -33.01 12.52 39.00
N SER A 26 -31.76 12.92 39.19
CA SER A 26 -31.03 13.73 38.24
C SER A 26 -31.08 13.00 36.90
N ASN A 27 -31.24 13.79 35.85
CA ASN A 27 -31.40 13.39 34.46
C ASN A 27 -30.14 12.71 33.88
N TYR A 28 -29.45 11.88 34.66
CA TYR A 28 -28.29 11.07 34.29
C TYR A 28 -28.57 10.22 33.05
N TRP A 29 -29.79 9.73 32.88
CA TRP A 29 -30.15 8.98 31.68
C TRP A 29 -30.23 9.88 30.43
N ARG A 30 -30.75 11.10 30.56
CA ARG A 30 -30.76 12.08 29.45
C ARG A 30 -29.33 12.52 29.12
N MET A 31 -28.48 12.67 30.13
CA MET A 31 -27.07 13.03 29.98
C MET A 31 -26.25 11.89 29.35
N ALA A 32 -26.49 10.64 29.75
CA ALA A 32 -25.89 9.46 29.14
C ALA A 32 -26.29 9.31 27.67
N PHE A 33 -27.55 9.61 27.32
CA PHE A 33 -28.00 9.61 25.93
C PHE A 33 -27.30 10.67 25.09
N LEU A 34 -27.11 11.88 25.64
CA LEU A 34 -26.39 12.96 24.96
C LEU A 34 -24.90 12.63 24.75
N ILE A 35 -24.26 12.01 25.74
CA ILE A 35 -22.86 11.56 25.61
C ILE A 35 -22.76 10.46 24.54
N LEU A 36 -23.66 9.47 24.57
CA LEU A 36 -23.68 8.39 23.59
C LEU A 36 -23.87 8.92 22.16
N LEU A 37 -24.78 9.88 21.99
CA LEU A 37 -25.02 10.52 20.70
C LEU A 37 -23.76 11.24 20.19
N GLY A 38 -23.06 11.96 21.07
CA GLY A 38 -21.79 12.60 20.74
C GLY A 38 -20.71 11.61 20.30
N VAL A 39 -20.62 10.45 20.96
CA VAL A 39 -19.67 9.37 20.60
C VAL A 39 -20.01 8.77 19.23
N VAL A 40 -21.29 8.48 18.96
CA VAL A 40 -21.72 7.95 17.67
C VAL A 40 -21.42 8.94 16.55
N VAL A 41 -21.75 10.22 16.74
CA VAL A 41 -21.45 11.28 15.77
C VAL A 41 -19.94 11.41 15.57
N GLY A 42 -19.15 11.42 16.64
CA GLY A 42 -17.69 11.48 16.57
C GLY A 42 -17.09 10.32 15.77
N ILE A 43 -17.57 9.09 15.99
CA ILE A 43 -17.14 7.90 15.25
C ILE A 43 -17.52 8.01 13.76
N THR A 44 -18.75 8.45 13.46
CA THR A 44 -19.17 8.61 12.06
C THR A 44 -18.38 9.69 11.32
N ILE A 45 -18.04 10.81 11.97
CA ILE A 45 -17.18 11.85 11.40
C ILE A 45 -15.75 11.34 11.24
N PHE A 46 -15.21 10.63 12.24
CA PHE A 46 -13.86 10.08 12.17
C PHE A 46 -13.70 9.06 11.04
N LEU A 47 -14.66 8.15 10.89
CA LEU A 47 -14.70 7.18 9.79
C LEU A 47 -14.95 7.87 8.45
N GLY A 48 -15.87 8.84 8.41
CA GLY A 48 -16.13 9.64 7.22
C GLY A 48 -14.88 10.37 6.73
N VAL A 49 -14.22 11.14 7.60
CA VAL A 49 -12.96 11.82 7.27
C VAL A 49 -11.90 10.81 6.84
N ARG A 50 -11.80 9.63 7.46
CA ARG A 50 -10.79 8.64 7.06
C ARG A 50 -11.07 7.95 5.72
N ILE A 51 -12.35 7.80 5.35
CA ILE A 51 -12.76 7.23 4.05
C ILE A 51 -12.69 8.29 2.94
N PHE A 52 -13.02 9.55 3.26
CA PHE A 52 -13.02 10.68 2.32
C PHE A 52 -11.74 11.52 2.35
N SER A 53 -10.75 11.19 3.19
CA SER A 53 -9.42 11.82 3.12
C SER A 53 -8.76 11.31 1.85
N SER A 54 -8.88 12.14 0.83
CA SER A 54 -8.31 12.00 -0.49
C SER A 54 -6.90 11.44 -0.42
N GLN A 55 -6.65 10.42 -1.26
CA GLN A 55 -5.30 9.99 -1.62
C GLN A 55 -4.45 11.24 -1.93
N PRO A 56 -3.15 11.25 -1.57
CA PRO A 56 -2.28 12.39 -1.87
C PRO A 56 -2.43 12.74 -3.35
N GLU A 57 -2.74 14.01 -3.64
CA GLU A 57 -2.90 14.50 -5.00
C GLU A 57 -1.71 14.05 -5.84
N TYR A 58 -1.96 13.12 -6.76
CA TYR A 58 -0.99 12.75 -7.77
C TYR A 58 -0.69 14.02 -8.56
N LYS A 59 0.53 14.53 -8.36
CA LYS A 59 1.13 15.57 -9.19
C LYS A 59 0.81 15.25 -10.64
N ASN A 60 0.12 16.18 -11.30
CA ASN A 60 -0.23 16.20 -12.72
C ASN A 60 0.59 15.18 -13.53
N MET A 61 0.00 14.02 -13.77
CA MET A 61 0.52 13.10 -14.77
C MET A 61 0.56 13.87 -16.10
N PRO A 62 1.66 13.78 -16.87
CA PRO A 62 1.64 14.29 -18.24
C PRO A 62 0.47 13.64 -18.98
N GLU A 63 -0.20 14.46 -19.76
CA GLU A 63 -1.41 14.14 -20.53
C GLU A 63 -1.32 12.73 -21.14
N ILE A 64 -2.31 11.92 -20.78
CA ILE A 64 -2.43 10.53 -21.20
C ILE A 64 -2.67 10.54 -22.71
N THR A 65 -1.68 10.14 -23.51
CA THR A 65 -1.97 9.60 -24.84
C THR A 65 -2.65 8.26 -24.63
N ALA A 66 -3.97 8.29 -24.45
CA ALA A 66 -4.79 7.09 -24.43
C ALA A 66 -4.65 6.49 -25.82
N ILE A 67 -3.82 5.45 -25.95
CA ILE A 67 -3.78 4.69 -27.18
C ILE A 67 -5.08 3.88 -27.18
N GLU A 68 -6.05 4.41 -27.92
CA GLU A 68 -7.35 3.80 -28.16
C GLU A 68 -7.19 2.64 -29.15
N GLY A 69 -7.76 1.49 -28.80
CA GLY A 69 -7.74 0.27 -29.61
C GLY A 69 -8.11 -0.94 -28.78
N GLU A 70 -8.77 -1.91 -29.39
CA GLU A 70 -9.05 -3.20 -28.74
C GLU A 70 -7.75 -4.02 -28.63
N PRO A 71 -7.55 -4.77 -27.53
CA PRO A 71 -6.40 -5.65 -27.40
C PRO A 71 -6.46 -6.74 -28.47
N VAL A 72 -5.33 -6.97 -29.14
CA VAL A 72 -5.24 -8.05 -30.14
C VAL A 72 -5.10 -9.41 -29.47
N LEU A 73 -4.52 -9.43 -28.27
CA LEU A 73 -4.39 -10.64 -27.46
C LEU A 73 -4.43 -10.27 -25.98
N THR A 74 -5.22 -11.02 -25.21
CA THR A 74 -5.16 -11.01 -23.74
C THR A 74 -4.52 -12.32 -23.27
N ILE A 75 -3.53 -12.19 -22.41
CA ILE A 75 -2.71 -13.30 -21.90
C ILE A 75 -3.04 -13.47 -20.43
N ASN A 76 -3.56 -14.65 -20.08
CA ASN A 76 -3.74 -15.07 -18.69
C ASN A 76 -2.56 -15.96 -18.30
N SER A 77 -1.84 -15.57 -17.26
CA SER A 77 -0.60 -16.19 -16.82
C SER A 77 -0.55 -16.34 -15.29
N ASN A 78 0.54 -16.92 -14.81
CA ASN A 78 0.83 -17.16 -13.41
C ASN A 78 2.25 -16.71 -13.05
N LYS A 79 2.58 -16.68 -11.76
CA LYS A 79 3.88 -16.24 -11.24
C LYS A 79 5.04 -17.00 -11.84
N GLU A 80 4.93 -18.32 -11.98
CA GLU A 80 6.02 -19.15 -12.53
C GLU A 80 6.39 -18.73 -13.95
N LYS A 81 5.41 -18.62 -14.84
CA LYS A 81 5.63 -18.20 -16.24
C LYS A 81 6.12 -16.76 -16.33
N VAL A 82 5.58 -15.86 -15.50
CA VAL A 82 6.02 -14.47 -15.46
C VAL A 82 7.46 -14.36 -14.93
N ASN A 83 7.85 -15.15 -13.93
CA ASN A 83 9.21 -15.21 -13.42
C ASN A 83 10.19 -15.71 -14.49
N GLN A 84 9.80 -16.69 -15.31
CA GLN A 84 10.61 -17.12 -16.46
C GLN A 84 10.84 -15.96 -17.43
N LEU A 85 9.79 -15.21 -17.79
CA LEU A 85 9.92 -14.04 -18.66
C LEU A 85 10.79 -12.93 -18.06
N ILE A 86 10.61 -12.63 -16.78
CA ILE A 86 11.43 -11.65 -16.05
C ILE A 86 12.90 -12.07 -16.10
N SER A 87 13.20 -13.33 -15.77
CA SER A 87 14.58 -13.84 -15.73
C SER A 87 15.24 -13.77 -17.11
N PHE A 88 14.50 -14.10 -18.17
CA PHE A 88 14.98 -14.00 -19.54
C PHE A 88 15.33 -12.56 -19.90
N PHE A 89 14.42 -11.62 -19.61
CA PHE A 89 14.61 -10.21 -19.96
C PHE A 89 15.76 -9.57 -19.16
N LEU A 90 15.87 -9.86 -17.87
CA LEU A 90 16.93 -9.31 -17.02
C LEU A 90 18.32 -9.86 -17.35
N SER A 91 18.41 -11.04 -17.97
CA SER A 91 19.70 -11.63 -18.35
C SER A 91 20.47 -10.76 -19.35
N ASP A 92 19.77 -10.01 -20.21
CA ASP A 92 20.39 -9.10 -21.17
C ASP A 92 20.88 -7.80 -20.51
N PHE A 93 20.14 -7.26 -19.54
CA PHE A 93 20.54 -6.01 -18.84
C PHE A 93 21.73 -6.19 -17.89
N GLN A 94 22.02 -7.43 -17.47
CA GLN A 94 23.08 -7.71 -16.49
C GLN A 94 24.43 -8.02 -17.14
N LYS A 95 24.50 -8.24 -18.45
CA LYS A 95 25.77 -8.54 -19.15
C LYS A 95 26.80 -7.41 -19.11
N GLU A 96 26.34 -6.17 -18.93
CA GLU A 96 27.17 -4.97 -18.94
C GLU A 96 27.30 -4.33 -17.54
N GLY A 97 26.69 -4.91 -16.51
CA GLY A 97 26.61 -4.33 -15.17
C GLY A 97 27.52 -5.02 -14.14
N ASP A 98 28.01 -4.24 -13.17
CA ASP A 98 28.87 -4.73 -12.08
C ASP A 98 28.08 -5.43 -10.95
N ILE A 99 26.76 -5.58 -11.07
CA ILE A 99 25.89 -6.14 -10.04
C ILE A 99 24.99 -7.23 -10.62
N GLU A 100 25.10 -8.42 -10.05
CA GLU A 100 24.16 -9.52 -10.27
C GLU A 100 22.95 -9.36 -9.34
N TYR A 101 21.75 -9.38 -9.93
CA TYR A 101 20.48 -9.27 -9.20
C TYR A 101 19.41 -10.16 -9.80
N LYS A 102 18.43 -10.50 -8.96
CA LYS A 102 17.25 -11.29 -9.31
C LYS A 102 16.01 -10.52 -8.92
N PHE A 103 15.08 -10.42 -9.86
CA PHE A 103 13.73 -9.97 -9.61
C PHE A 103 12.77 -11.13 -9.88
N TYR A 104 11.87 -11.40 -8.96
CA TYR A 104 10.86 -12.46 -9.12
C TYR A 104 9.63 -12.17 -8.25
N LEU A 105 8.54 -12.86 -8.58
CA LEU A 105 7.24 -12.74 -7.96
C LEU A 105 6.97 -13.98 -7.10
N GLU A 106 6.70 -13.76 -5.82
CA GLU A 106 6.17 -14.77 -4.88
C GLU A 106 4.81 -14.28 -4.36
N ASN A 107 4.61 -14.19 -3.05
CA ASN A 107 3.47 -13.46 -2.49
C ASN A 107 3.64 -11.94 -2.58
N GLU A 108 4.87 -11.50 -2.86
CA GLU A 108 5.28 -10.12 -3.09
C GLU A 108 6.28 -10.10 -4.26
N ALA A 109 6.51 -8.93 -4.85
CA ALA A 109 7.57 -8.78 -5.84
C ALA A 109 8.90 -8.54 -5.12
N MET A 110 9.90 -9.37 -5.36
CA MET A 110 11.16 -9.40 -4.63
C MET A 110 12.32 -9.08 -5.55
N LEU A 111 13.16 -8.13 -5.14
CA LEU A 111 14.45 -7.84 -5.74
C LEU A 111 15.54 -8.21 -4.75
N ASN A 112 16.45 -9.10 -5.10
CA ASN A 112 17.62 -9.38 -4.28
C ASN A 112 18.89 -9.43 -5.13
N GLY A 113 20.02 -9.18 -4.51
CA GLY A 113 21.32 -9.22 -5.17
C GLY A 113 22.43 -9.11 -4.15
N GLN A 114 23.64 -8.98 -4.67
CA GLN A 114 24.86 -8.90 -3.88
C GLN A 114 25.68 -7.70 -4.34
N PHE A 115 26.21 -6.93 -3.39
CA PHE A 115 27.13 -5.83 -3.66
C PHE A 115 28.29 -5.86 -2.67
N GLU A 116 29.41 -5.23 -3.02
CA GLU A 116 30.57 -5.14 -2.15
C GLU A 116 30.56 -3.85 -1.33
N VAL A 117 30.81 -3.98 -0.03
CA VAL A 117 31.04 -2.85 0.89
C VAL A 117 32.37 -3.08 1.58
N LEU A 118 33.34 -2.18 1.36
CA LEU A 118 34.69 -2.31 1.93
C LEU A 118 35.36 -3.66 1.61
N GLY A 119 35.10 -4.23 0.43
CA GLY A 119 35.62 -5.54 0.00
C GLY A 119 34.90 -6.75 0.62
N PHE A 120 33.80 -6.53 1.35
CA PHE A 120 32.96 -7.62 1.87
C PHE A 120 31.67 -7.75 1.08
N PRO A 121 31.29 -8.97 0.67
CA PRO A 121 30.02 -9.20 -0.02
C PRO A 121 28.83 -9.03 0.94
N VAL A 122 27.83 -8.25 0.52
CA VAL A 122 26.60 -7.99 1.27
C VAL A 122 25.40 -8.32 0.40
N ASN A 123 24.53 -9.20 0.92
CA ASN A 123 23.25 -9.53 0.28
C ASN A 123 22.19 -8.51 0.68
N PHE A 124 21.35 -8.13 -0.28
CA PHE A 124 20.15 -7.33 -0.02
C PHE A 124 18.88 -8.01 -0.52
N TYR A 125 17.77 -7.67 0.11
CA TYR A 125 16.41 -8.06 -0.27
C TYR A 125 15.51 -6.83 -0.17
N LEU A 126 14.87 -6.47 -1.27
CA LEU A 126 13.92 -5.38 -1.37
C LEU A 126 12.56 -5.96 -1.79
N TYR A 127 11.56 -5.73 -0.96
CA TYR A 127 10.21 -6.24 -1.13
C TYR A 127 9.32 -5.12 -1.66
N PHE A 128 8.55 -5.45 -2.70
CA PHE A 128 7.62 -4.55 -3.35
C PHE A 128 6.21 -5.12 -3.34
N GLU A 129 5.25 -4.22 -3.20
CA GLU A 129 3.85 -4.50 -3.45
C GLU A 129 3.48 -3.94 -4.83
N PRO A 130 3.05 -4.79 -5.78
CA PRO A 130 2.72 -4.36 -7.13
C PRO A 130 1.28 -3.86 -7.24
N TYR A 131 1.09 -2.77 -7.98
CA TYR A 131 -0.19 -2.15 -8.28
C TYR A 131 -0.32 -1.90 -9.78
N VAL A 132 -1.42 -2.35 -10.37
CA VAL A 132 -1.76 -2.04 -11.76
C VAL A 132 -2.49 -0.70 -11.79
N MET A 133 -1.98 0.24 -12.58
CA MET A 133 -2.55 1.56 -12.77
C MET A 133 -3.66 1.52 -13.84
N GLU A 134 -4.58 2.49 -13.84
CA GLU A 134 -5.68 2.57 -14.81
C GLU A 134 -5.21 2.62 -16.28
N ASN A 135 -4.04 3.21 -16.53
CA ASN A 135 -3.43 3.26 -17.87
C ASN A 135 -2.68 1.99 -18.27
N GLY A 136 -2.73 0.94 -17.44
CA GLY A 136 -2.07 -0.35 -17.67
C GLY A 136 -0.58 -0.38 -17.31
N ASN A 137 -0.04 0.69 -16.72
CA ASN A 137 1.31 0.68 -16.16
C ASN A 137 1.34 -0.06 -14.81
N VAL A 138 2.54 -0.42 -14.35
CA VAL A 138 2.70 -1.12 -13.07
C VAL A 138 3.51 -0.25 -12.11
N GLN A 139 2.95 0.06 -10.95
CA GLN A 139 3.66 0.72 -9.86
C GLN A 139 4.09 -0.33 -8.84
N LEU A 140 5.38 -0.35 -8.50
CA LEU A 140 5.95 -1.18 -7.44
C LEU A 140 6.22 -0.29 -6.23
N LYS A 141 5.49 -0.48 -5.14
CA LYS A 141 5.70 0.26 -3.90
C LYS A 141 6.65 -0.51 -2.98
N ALA A 142 7.78 0.09 -2.64
CA ALA A 142 8.76 -0.54 -1.76
C ALA A 142 8.20 -0.61 -0.33
N LYS A 143 8.19 -1.83 0.23
CA LYS A 143 7.64 -2.13 1.55
C LYS A 143 8.73 -2.26 2.60
N SER A 144 9.79 -3.00 2.29
CA SER A 144 10.89 -3.25 3.22
C SER A 144 12.19 -3.54 2.48
N LEU A 145 13.30 -3.21 3.12
CA LEU A 145 14.64 -3.48 2.66
C LEU A 145 15.40 -4.19 3.77
N SER A 146 16.04 -5.30 3.43
CA SER A 146 16.90 -6.07 4.33
C SER A 146 18.30 -6.12 3.74
N ILE A 147 19.30 -5.67 4.49
CA ILE A 147 20.71 -5.67 4.11
C ILE A 147 21.51 -6.21 5.29
N GLY A 148 21.58 -7.54 5.43
CA GLY A 148 22.22 -8.18 6.59
C GLY A 148 21.73 -7.61 7.93
N THR A 149 22.66 -7.09 8.73
CA THR A 149 22.38 -6.41 10.01
C THR A 149 22.31 -4.88 9.89
N LEU A 150 22.52 -4.33 8.69
CA LEU A 150 22.61 -2.89 8.48
C LEU A 150 21.21 -2.30 8.26
N SER A 151 20.86 -1.30 9.08
CA SER A 151 19.61 -0.56 8.95
C SER A 151 19.80 0.67 8.05
N LEU A 152 19.69 0.49 6.73
CA LEU A 152 19.67 1.62 5.79
C LEU A 152 18.24 2.03 5.44
N PRO A 153 17.94 3.35 5.38
CA PRO A 153 16.66 3.82 4.87
C PRO A 153 16.49 3.46 3.39
N ILE A 154 15.32 2.89 3.05
CA ILE A 154 14.97 2.51 1.66
C ILE A 154 15.17 3.69 0.70
N LYS A 155 14.76 4.89 1.14
CA LYS A 155 14.88 6.14 0.38
C LYS A 155 16.31 6.42 -0.09
N ASP A 156 17.30 6.19 0.76
CA ASP A 156 18.69 6.51 0.44
C ASP A 156 19.24 5.54 -0.59
N VAL A 157 18.88 4.25 -0.48
CA VAL A 157 19.23 3.22 -1.45
C VAL A 157 18.56 3.51 -2.80
N MET A 158 17.26 3.83 -2.82
CA MET A 158 16.57 4.20 -4.06
C MET A 158 17.18 5.46 -4.70
N ASN A 159 17.60 6.44 -3.89
CA ASN A 159 18.29 7.64 -4.38
C ASN A 159 19.65 7.30 -5.00
N MET A 160 20.40 6.39 -4.40
CA MET A 160 21.65 5.89 -4.95
C MET A 160 21.41 5.20 -6.29
N VAL A 161 20.43 4.29 -6.36
CA VAL A 161 20.09 3.58 -7.60
C VAL A 161 19.74 4.56 -8.72
N LYS A 162 18.86 5.53 -8.42
CA LYS A 162 18.44 6.56 -9.37
C LYS A 162 19.59 7.41 -9.92
N ARG A 163 20.65 7.64 -9.13
CA ARG A 163 21.79 8.49 -9.53
C ARG A 163 22.90 7.73 -10.22
N ASN A 164 23.13 6.47 -9.82
CA ASN A 164 24.33 5.74 -10.19
C ASN A 164 24.11 4.71 -11.31
N TYR A 165 22.86 4.38 -11.63
CA TYR A 165 22.54 3.39 -12.67
C TYR A 165 21.76 4.02 -13.81
N ASN A 166 22.10 3.60 -15.03
CA ASN A 166 21.38 4.00 -16.23
C ASN A 166 20.10 3.17 -16.38
N LEU A 167 19.00 3.69 -15.84
CA LEU A 167 17.70 3.04 -15.94
C LEU A 167 17.09 3.28 -17.31
N PRO A 168 16.46 2.26 -17.92
CA PRO A 168 15.80 2.45 -19.20
C PRO A 168 14.60 3.40 -19.04
N LYS A 169 14.22 4.09 -20.13
CA LYS A 169 13.16 5.12 -20.12
C LYS A 169 11.79 4.63 -19.64
N TRP A 170 11.57 3.31 -19.61
CA TRP A 170 10.34 2.70 -19.12
C TRP A 170 10.36 2.41 -17.61
N VAL A 171 11.44 2.75 -16.89
CA VAL A 171 11.56 2.61 -15.43
C VAL A 171 11.79 3.98 -14.80
N GLU A 172 10.85 4.42 -13.96
CA GLU A 172 10.93 5.71 -13.26
C GLU A 172 10.94 5.47 -11.74
N ILE A 173 11.92 6.02 -11.02
CA ILE A 173 12.02 5.90 -9.56
C ILE A 173 11.58 7.20 -8.88
N ASP A 174 10.57 7.10 -8.01
CA ASP A 174 10.21 8.14 -7.05
C ASP A 174 10.67 7.75 -5.63
N THR A 175 11.67 8.47 -5.13
CA THR A 175 12.28 8.22 -3.83
C THR A 175 11.57 8.92 -2.68
N LYS A 176 10.63 9.83 -2.97
CA LYS A 176 9.77 10.46 -1.96
C LYS A 176 8.65 9.51 -1.57
N ASP A 177 8.00 8.92 -2.56
CA ASP A 177 6.86 8.02 -2.36
C ASP A 177 7.27 6.55 -2.25
N LEU A 178 8.57 6.26 -2.39
CA LEU A 178 9.15 4.92 -2.36
C LEU A 178 8.53 4.00 -3.42
N THR A 179 8.33 4.52 -4.63
CA THR A 179 7.73 3.78 -5.75
C THR A 179 8.66 3.67 -6.94
N VAL A 180 8.58 2.55 -7.65
CA VAL A 180 9.17 2.34 -8.96
C VAL A 180 8.03 2.16 -9.96
N MET A 181 7.92 3.06 -10.93
CA MET A 181 6.92 2.99 -12.00
C MET A 181 7.51 2.28 -13.21
N LEU A 182 6.89 1.18 -13.60
CA LEU A 182 7.12 0.49 -14.86
C LEU A 182 6.14 1.03 -15.90
N ARG A 183 6.64 1.91 -16.76
CA ARG A 183 5.95 2.57 -17.86
C ARG A 183 5.83 1.60 -19.04
N LEU A 184 4.90 0.66 -18.95
CA LEU A 184 4.59 -0.28 -20.02
C LEU A 184 4.11 0.45 -21.28
N ASP A 185 3.47 1.60 -21.12
CA ASP A 185 3.13 2.55 -22.18
C ASP A 185 4.34 3.11 -22.95
N LYS A 186 5.52 3.16 -22.34
CA LYS A 186 6.80 3.55 -22.96
C LYS A 186 7.67 2.37 -23.37
N PHE A 187 7.32 1.16 -22.92
CA PHE A 187 7.99 -0.06 -23.34
C PHE A 187 7.50 -0.46 -24.74
N ARG A 188 8.44 -0.74 -25.65
CA ARG A 188 8.16 -1.19 -27.01
C ARG A 188 8.90 -2.47 -27.27
N MET A 189 8.18 -3.48 -27.74
CA MET A 189 8.77 -4.70 -28.25
C MET A 189 9.53 -4.40 -29.55
N GLN A 190 10.44 -5.29 -29.97
CA GLN A 190 11.24 -5.09 -31.18
C GLN A 190 10.38 -4.90 -32.45
N ASN A 191 9.18 -5.49 -32.48
CA ASN A 191 8.23 -5.36 -33.57
C ASN A 191 7.23 -4.19 -33.38
N GLY A 192 7.48 -3.29 -32.44
CA GLY A 192 6.67 -2.08 -32.20
C GLY A 192 5.42 -2.28 -31.33
N MET A 193 5.05 -3.51 -31.00
CA MET A 193 3.90 -3.79 -30.14
C MET A 193 4.11 -3.22 -28.72
N TYR A 194 2.99 -2.88 -28.07
CA TYR A 194 2.96 -2.43 -26.69
C TYR A 194 2.10 -3.35 -25.82
N ILE A 195 2.45 -3.41 -24.54
CA ILE A 195 1.82 -4.25 -23.53
C ILE A 195 1.19 -3.37 -22.45
N LYS A 196 0.06 -3.80 -21.90
CA LYS A 196 -0.56 -3.24 -20.69
C LYS A 196 -0.76 -4.35 -19.68
N ALA A 197 -0.59 -4.05 -18.40
CA ALA A 197 -1.00 -4.91 -17.33
C ALA A 197 -2.50 -4.67 -17.04
N ASP A 198 -3.27 -5.73 -16.96
CA ASP A 198 -4.70 -5.66 -16.66
C ASP A 198 -4.98 -6.04 -15.20
N LYS A 199 -4.21 -7.01 -14.68
CA LYS A 199 -4.32 -7.48 -13.30
C LYS A 199 -3.02 -8.14 -12.85
N ILE A 200 -2.61 -7.86 -11.63
CA ILE A 200 -1.55 -8.58 -10.92
C ILE A 200 -2.11 -8.96 -9.56
N ASN A 201 -2.47 -10.22 -9.38
CA ASN A 201 -2.80 -10.78 -8.07
C ASN A 201 -1.82 -11.93 -7.77
N LEU A 202 -0.86 -11.63 -6.92
CA LEU A 202 0.20 -12.56 -6.55
C LEU A 202 -0.28 -13.67 -5.60
N VAL A 203 -1.33 -13.41 -4.81
CA VAL A 203 -1.87 -14.40 -3.85
C VAL A 203 -2.66 -15.47 -4.60
N ASP A 204 -3.51 -15.05 -5.53
CA ASP A 204 -4.36 -15.95 -6.32
C ASP A 204 -3.68 -16.49 -7.58
N ASP A 205 -2.41 -16.13 -7.81
CA ASP A 205 -1.62 -16.54 -8.96
C ASP A 205 -2.27 -16.16 -10.32
N ASP A 206 -2.97 -15.02 -10.34
CA ASP A 206 -3.70 -14.49 -11.49
C ASP A 206 -3.04 -13.21 -12.00
N ILE A 207 -2.28 -13.36 -13.09
CA ILE A 207 -1.57 -12.25 -13.73
C ILE A 207 -2.05 -12.14 -15.18
N ARG A 208 -2.59 -10.98 -15.55
CA ARG A 208 -3.19 -10.74 -16.87
C ARG A 208 -2.58 -9.54 -17.55
N PHE A 209 -2.26 -9.70 -18.82
CA PHE A 209 -1.70 -8.66 -19.67
C PHE A 209 -2.43 -8.61 -21.02
N SER A 210 -2.50 -7.43 -21.59
CA SER A 210 -3.07 -7.21 -22.91
C SER A 210 -2.02 -6.65 -23.86
N LEU A 211 -2.00 -7.20 -25.07
CA LEU A 211 -1.08 -6.84 -26.14
C LEU A 211 -1.83 -6.09 -27.23
N TYR A 212 -1.19 -5.05 -27.75
CA TYR A 212 -1.79 -4.16 -28.73
C TYR A 212 -0.84 -3.89 -29.89
N LEU A 213 -1.43 -3.63 -31.05
CA LEU A 213 -0.68 -3.25 -32.25
C LEU A 213 -0.19 -1.80 -32.16
N PRO A 214 0.99 -1.48 -32.70
CA PRO A 214 1.41 -0.10 -32.85
C PRO A 214 0.35 0.68 -33.65
N ALA A 215 0.13 1.95 -33.29
CA ALA A 215 -0.68 2.84 -34.11
C ALA A 215 -0.09 2.87 -35.54
N SER A 216 -0.94 2.75 -36.56
CA SER A 216 -0.52 2.80 -37.95
C SER A 216 0.26 4.09 -38.24
N GLU A 217 1.31 4.00 -39.07
CA GLU A 217 2.33 5.03 -39.32
C GLU A 217 1.83 6.41 -39.79
N GLU A 218 0.53 6.59 -40.04
CA GLU A 218 -0.06 7.87 -40.43
C GLU A 218 -0.08 8.92 -39.29
N THR A 219 -0.07 8.49 -38.02
CA THR A 219 -0.12 9.44 -36.87
C THR A 219 1.27 9.92 -36.44
N THR A 220 2.34 9.21 -36.81
CA THR A 220 3.72 9.50 -36.36
C THR A 220 4.35 10.71 -37.07
N LYS A 221 3.81 11.13 -38.22
CA LYS A 221 4.36 12.25 -39.00
C LYS A 221 3.96 13.63 -38.46
N GLU A 222 2.90 13.75 -37.68
CA GLU A 222 2.49 15.04 -37.10
C GLU A 222 3.26 15.41 -35.83
N SER A 223 3.75 14.44 -35.05
CA SER A 223 4.49 14.71 -33.80
C SER A 223 6.00 14.98 -33.99
N LEU A 224 6.52 14.91 -35.22
CA LEU A 224 7.92 15.25 -35.54
C LEU A 224 8.08 16.64 -36.16
N ASN A 225 6.97 17.36 -36.40
CA ASN A 225 6.96 18.70 -36.99
C ASN A 225 6.39 19.79 -36.08
N GLN A 226 6.33 19.55 -34.76
CA GLN A 226 6.11 20.60 -33.74
C GLN A 226 7.20 20.56 -32.67
#